data_AF-A0A9E5HTU1-F1
#
_entry.id   AF-A0A9E5HTU1-F1
#
_cell.length_a   1.000
_cell.length_b   1.000
_cell.length_c   1.000
_cell.angle_alpha   90.00
_cell.angle_beta   90.00
_cell.angle_gamma   90.00
#
_symmetry.space_group_name_H-M   'P 1'
#
loop_
_entity.id
_entity.type
_entity.pdbx_description
1 polymer ?
#
loop_
_entity_poly.entity_id
_entity_poly.type
_entity_poly.pdbx_seq_one_letter_code
_entity_poly.pdbx_strand_id
1 'polypeptide(L)'
;MLLETKIRAANHSIMPRVCGIDSGNVENTKTVSLKNKNINVWAELIRKVEINKDVSAFEEIFSHFAPRVKAFLMKSGADPQMAEECTQEVLATVWRKAHLFDPSRASASTWIFTIARNKKIDAIRKQNRPEPEQLYPEQDYEPDQEAVVE
;
A
#
# COMPACT_ATOMS: atom_id res chain seq x y z
N MET A 1 -23.34 -8.48 -17.19
CA MET A 1 -23.84 -7.14 -17.61
C MET A 1 -23.39 -6.16 -16.54
N LEU A 2 -22.80 -5.04 -16.95
CA LEU A 2 -21.89 -4.14 -16.23
C LEU A 2 -22.36 -3.61 -14.86
N LEU A 3 -21.63 -3.96 -13.80
CA LEU A 3 -21.62 -3.35 -12.45
C LEU A 3 -20.29 -3.83 -11.83
N GLU A 4 -19.34 -3.08 -11.27
CA GLU A 4 -19.15 -1.70 -10.82
C GLU A 4 -17.61 -1.51 -10.79
N THR A 5 -16.99 -0.35 -10.92
CA THR A 5 -16.80 0.57 -9.79
C THR A 5 -16.00 1.75 -10.35
N LYS A 6 -16.61 2.92 -10.37
CA LYS A 6 -15.92 4.19 -10.63
C LYS A 6 -14.78 4.31 -9.62
N ILE A 7 -13.53 4.31 -10.09
CA ILE A 7 -12.37 4.74 -9.31
C ILE A 7 -12.57 6.24 -9.05
N ARG A 8 -13.24 6.55 -7.94
CA ARG A 8 -13.27 7.89 -7.37
C ARG A 8 -11.85 8.23 -6.96
N ALA A 9 -11.27 9.19 -7.68
CA ALA A 9 -10.15 9.99 -7.20
C ALA A 9 -10.56 10.63 -5.87
N ALA A 10 -10.13 10.04 -4.76
CA ALA A 10 -10.19 10.67 -3.45
C ALA A 10 -8.91 11.49 -3.26
N ASN A 11 -8.97 12.74 -3.71
CA ASN A 11 -8.23 13.82 -3.09
C ASN A 11 -8.58 13.84 -1.60
N HIS A 12 -7.64 13.44 -0.74
CA HIS A 12 -7.66 13.87 0.66
C HIS A 12 -6.25 14.30 1.06
N SER A 13 -6.01 15.59 0.87
CA SER A 13 -5.11 16.38 1.71
C SER A 13 -5.52 16.15 3.17
N ILE A 14 -4.56 15.83 4.06
CA ILE A 14 -4.35 16.44 5.39
C ILE A 14 -3.16 15.71 6.03
N MET A 15 -2.01 16.39 6.11
CA MET A 15 -1.14 16.42 7.30
C MET A 15 -0.29 17.70 7.24
N PRO A 16 -0.67 18.78 7.95
CA PRO A 16 0.25 19.87 8.24
C PRO A 16 0.55 19.92 9.75
N ARG A 17 1.85 19.96 10.08
CA ARG A 17 2.51 20.94 10.98
C ARG A 17 3.82 20.37 11.54
N VAL A 18 4.93 21.01 11.21
CA VAL A 18 5.92 21.44 12.21
C VAL A 18 6.35 22.87 11.88
N CYS A 19 6.58 23.62 12.96
CA CYS A 19 6.83 25.05 13.14
C CYS A 19 8.18 25.55 12.60
N GLY A 20 8.24 26.83 12.24
CA GLY A 20 9.29 27.75 12.72
C GLY A 20 10.64 27.82 11.99
N ILE A 21 10.74 28.80 11.08
CA ILE A 21 11.83 29.75 10.76
C ILE A 21 13.26 29.40 11.25
N ASP A 22 14.23 29.41 10.32
CA ASP A 22 15.44 30.28 10.43
C ASP A 22 16.08 30.50 9.05
N SER A 23 16.48 31.74 8.83
CA SER A 23 17.10 32.26 7.61
C SER A 23 18.55 31.78 7.43
N GLY A 24 18.94 31.57 6.17
CA GLY A 24 20.32 31.63 5.70
C GLY A 24 21.10 30.31 5.79
N ASN A 25 21.45 29.73 4.64
CA ASN A 25 22.85 29.67 4.19
C ASN A 25 22.96 29.05 2.80
N VAL A 26 23.91 29.60 2.06
CA VAL A 26 24.34 29.29 0.70
C VAL A 26 25.04 27.91 0.67
N GLU A 27 25.10 27.32 -0.54
CA GLU A 27 26.01 26.24 -0.97
C GLU A 27 25.60 24.78 -0.73
N ASN A 28 24.87 24.18 -1.70
CA ASN A 28 25.18 22.81 -2.13
C ASN A 28 24.59 22.45 -3.52
N THR A 29 25.03 23.11 -4.60
CA THR A 29 24.56 22.79 -5.96
C THR A 29 25.21 21.55 -6.59
N LYS A 30 26.24 20.97 -5.94
CA LYS A 30 26.97 19.81 -6.49
C LYS A 30 26.40 18.45 -6.06
N THR A 31 25.68 18.34 -4.95
CA THR A 31 25.09 17.07 -4.48
C THR A 31 23.72 16.71 -5.09
N VAL A 32 23.04 17.67 -5.71
CA VAL A 32 21.71 17.46 -6.33
C VAL A 32 21.83 16.67 -7.66
N SER A 33 22.94 16.82 -8.38
CA SER A 33 23.11 16.27 -9.74
C SER A 33 23.16 14.73 -9.81
N LEU A 34 23.77 14.06 -8.82
CA LEU A 34 23.86 12.59 -8.78
C LEU A 34 22.57 11.93 -8.26
N LYS A 35 21.79 12.63 -7.42
CA LYS A 35 20.50 12.14 -6.91
C LYS A 35 19.42 12.15 -8.00
N ASN A 36 19.44 13.14 -8.90
CA ASN A 36 18.50 13.23 -10.02
C ASN A 36 18.65 12.12 -11.06
N LYS A 37 19.85 11.55 -11.26
CA LYS A 37 20.03 10.41 -12.17
C LYS A 37 19.28 9.16 -11.69
N ASN A 38 19.31 8.87 -10.39
CA ASN A 38 18.69 7.66 -9.83
C ASN A 38 17.15 7.75 -9.75
N ILE A 39 16.59 8.95 -9.53
CA ILE A 39 15.12 9.15 -9.52
C ILE A 39 14.50 8.75 -10.86
N ASN A 40 15.24 8.95 -11.97
CA ASN A 40 14.78 8.63 -13.32
C ASN A 40 14.94 7.15 -13.69
N VAL A 41 15.88 6.41 -13.10
CA VAL A 41 16.10 4.99 -13.44
C VAL A 41 14.87 4.15 -13.10
N TRP A 42 14.36 4.28 -11.88
CA TRP A 42 13.19 3.50 -11.45
C TRP A 42 11.91 3.89 -12.21
N ALA A 43 11.76 5.18 -12.52
CA ALA A 43 10.65 5.65 -13.33
C ALA A 43 10.68 5.06 -14.75
N GLU A 44 11.87 5.00 -15.36
CA GLU A 44 12.06 4.40 -16.68
C GLU A 44 11.80 2.89 -16.67
N LEU A 45 12.25 2.16 -15.64
CA LEU A 45 11.95 0.74 -15.50
C LEU A 45 10.44 0.49 -15.38
N ILE A 46 9.72 1.30 -14.60
CA ILE A 46 8.26 1.20 -14.51
C ILE A 46 7.60 1.46 -15.88
N ARG A 47 8.12 2.42 -16.66
CA ARG A 47 7.63 2.70 -18.01
C ARG A 47 7.84 1.53 -18.96
N LYS A 48 9.00 0.86 -18.90
CA LYS A 48 9.24 -0.38 -19.68
C LYS A 48 8.25 -1.49 -19.32
N VAL A 49 7.95 -1.64 -18.03
CA VAL A 49 6.93 -2.59 -17.53
C VAL A 49 5.52 -2.20 -17.98
N GLU A 50 5.21 -0.91 -18.06
CA GLU A 50 3.94 -0.41 -18.56
C GLU A 50 3.74 -0.78 -20.04
N ILE A 51 4.67 -0.38 -20.90
CA ILE A 51 4.53 -0.46 -22.36
C ILE A 51 4.72 -1.89 -22.87
N ASN A 52 5.77 -2.57 -22.42
CA ASN A 52 6.21 -3.83 -23.02
C ASN A 52 5.97 -5.05 -22.12
N LYS A 53 5.51 -4.85 -20.87
CA LYS A 53 5.52 -5.91 -19.86
C LYS A 53 6.91 -6.56 -19.76
N ASP A 54 7.93 -5.72 -19.74
CA ASP A 54 9.33 -6.13 -19.67
C ASP A 54 9.62 -6.83 -18.33
N VAL A 55 9.90 -8.13 -18.39
CA VAL A 55 10.16 -8.97 -17.22
C VAL A 55 11.51 -8.61 -16.59
N SER A 56 12.54 -8.30 -17.38
CA SER A 56 13.86 -7.94 -16.87
C SER A 56 13.82 -6.60 -16.13
N ALA A 57 13.08 -5.62 -16.68
CA ALA A 57 12.88 -4.34 -15.98
C ALA A 57 12.15 -4.52 -14.65
N PHE A 58 11.18 -5.44 -14.59
CA PHE A 58 10.48 -5.76 -13.34
C PHE A 58 11.36 -6.53 -12.36
N GLU A 59 12.25 -7.41 -12.82
CA GLU A 59 13.21 -8.13 -11.98
C GLU A 59 14.16 -7.17 -11.24
N GLU A 60 14.61 -6.11 -11.91
CA GLU A 60 15.42 -5.05 -11.29
C GLU A 60 14.63 -4.32 -10.19
N ILE A 61 13.37 -3.96 -10.47
CA ILE A 61 12.47 -3.34 -9.49
C ILE A 61 12.26 -4.31 -8.31
N PHE A 62 11.99 -5.58 -8.59
CA PHE A 62 11.71 -6.59 -7.59
C PHE A 62 12.91 -6.78 -6.64
N SER A 63 14.09 -7.03 -7.21
CA SER A 63 15.33 -7.24 -6.46
C SER A 63 15.69 -6.05 -5.56
N HIS A 64 15.39 -4.84 -6.03
CA HIS A 64 15.64 -3.63 -5.24
C HIS A 64 14.58 -3.40 -4.16
N PHE A 65 13.30 -3.44 -4.51
CA PHE A 65 12.22 -2.98 -3.62
C PHE A 65 11.68 -4.07 -2.70
N ALA A 66 11.71 -5.36 -3.07
CA ALA A 66 11.20 -6.44 -2.23
C ALA A 66 11.80 -6.45 -0.81
N PRO A 67 13.14 -6.52 -0.60
CA PRO A 67 13.71 -6.53 0.74
C PRO A 67 13.42 -5.23 1.53
N ARG A 68 13.31 -4.09 0.82
CA ARG A 68 13.05 -2.78 1.43
C ARG A 68 11.61 -2.63 1.90
N VAL A 69 10.65 -3.08 1.10
CA VAL A 69 9.23 -3.09 1.44
C VAL A 69 8.98 -4.06 2.59
N LYS A 70 9.55 -5.27 2.55
CA LYS A 70 9.47 -6.23 3.65
C LYS A 70 10.00 -5.64 4.95
N ALA A 71 11.22 -5.08 4.94
CA ALA A 71 11.81 -4.46 6.12
C ALA A 71 10.98 -3.28 6.64
N PHE A 72 10.40 -2.46 5.74
CA PHE A 72 9.50 -1.38 6.11
C PHE A 72 8.23 -1.89 6.79
N LEU A 73 7.62 -2.96 6.29
CA LEU A 73 6.43 -3.59 6.86
C LEU A 73 6.72 -4.23 8.23
N MET A 74 7.85 -4.92 8.37
CA MET A 74 8.29 -5.49 9.65
C MET A 74 8.54 -4.41 10.71
N LYS A 75 9.24 -3.31 10.35
CA LYS A 75 9.40 -2.14 11.24
C LYS A 75 8.08 -1.49 11.62
N SER A 76 7.05 -1.71 10.80
CA SER A 76 5.69 -1.23 10.99
C SER A 76 4.83 -2.14 11.88
N GLY A 77 5.39 -3.23 12.42
CA GLY A 77 4.70 -4.16 13.32
C GLY A 77 4.07 -5.38 12.65
N ALA A 78 4.31 -5.62 11.35
CA ALA A 78 3.90 -6.87 10.72
C ALA A 78 4.87 -8.00 11.11
N ASP A 79 4.35 -9.21 11.32
CA ASP A 79 5.17 -10.40 11.45
C ASP A 79 5.89 -10.73 10.13
N PRO A 80 6.94 -11.58 10.13
CA PRO A 80 7.72 -11.88 8.93
C PRO A 80 6.91 -12.48 7.77
N GLN A 81 5.89 -13.28 8.08
CA GLN A 81 5.07 -13.97 7.08
C GLN A 81 4.09 -12.98 6.43
N MET A 82 3.35 -12.22 7.23
CA MET A 82 2.46 -11.17 6.73
C MET A 82 3.23 -10.10 5.95
N ALA A 83 4.45 -9.75 6.38
CA ALA A 83 5.29 -8.81 5.65
C ALA A 83 5.73 -9.34 4.27
N GLU A 84 6.03 -10.64 4.16
CA GLU A 84 6.38 -11.28 2.89
C GLU A 84 5.18 -11.30 1.93
N GLU A 85 4.02 -11.78 2.39
CA GLU A 85 2.78 -11.82 1.60
C GLU A 85 2.37 -10.42 1.11
N CYS A 86 2.41 -9.43 2.00
CA CYS A 86 2.13 -8.04 1.64
C CYS A 86 3.13 -7.50 0.62
N THR A 87 4.42 -7.84 0.74
CA THR A 87 5.46 -7.40 -0.20
C THR A 87 5.20 -7.94 -1.61
N GLN A 88 4.85 -9.22 -1.72
CA GLN A 88 4.51 -9.85 -3.00
C GLN A 88 3.28 -9.17 -3.63
N GLU A 89 2.24 -8.91 -2.83
CA GLU A 89 1.03 -8.25 -3.31
C GLU A 89 1.27 -6.78 -3.73
N VAL A 90 2.20 -6.08 -3.06
CA VAL A 90 2.64 -4.73 -3.45
C VAL A 90 3.30 -4.77 -4.83
N LEU A 91 4.27 -5.66 -5.04
CA LEU A 91 5.00 -5.74 -6.31
C LEU A 91 4.12 -6.28 -7.44
N ALA A 92 3.20 -7.21 -7.16
CA ALA A 92 2.16 -7.63 -8.10
C ALA A 92 1.22 -6.47 -8.47
N THR A 93 0.94 -5.57 -7.53
CA THR A 93 0.17 -4.35 -7.80
C THR A 93 0.96 -3.38 -8.69
N VAL A 94 2.26 -3.22 -8.45
CA VAL A 94 3.16 -2.41 -9.31
C VAL A 94 3.13 -2.93 -10.76
N TRP A 95 3.25 -4.24 -10.98
CA TRP A 95 3.18 -4.84 -12.31
C TRP A 95 1.84 -4.57 -13.02
N ARG A 96 0.73 -4.81 -12.32
CA ARG A 96 -0.64 -4.64 -12.88
C ARG A 96 -0.99 -3.18 -13.13
N LYS A 97 -0.56 -2.29 -12.24
CA LYS A 97 -0.93 -0.87 -12.22
C LYS A 97 0.21 0.07 -12.62
N ALA A 98 1.20 -0.42 -13.35
CA ALA A 98 2.32 0.39 -13.83
C ALA A 98 1.86 1.64 -14.61
N HIS A 99 0.77 1.52 -15.38
CA HIS A 99 0.14 2.63 -16.12
C HIS A 99 -0.44 3.75 -15.25
N LEU A 100 -0.62 3.54 -13.94
CA LEU A 100 -1.07 4.59 -13.02
C LEU A 100 0.09 5.37 -12.41
N PHE A 101 1.33 4.97 -12.67
CA PHE A 101 2.49 5.70 -12.20
C PHE A 101 2.71 6.94 -13.04
N ASP A 102 2.81 8.09 -12.36
CA ASP A 102 3.10 9.38 -12.98
C ASP A 102 4.36 9.98 -12.33
N PRO A 103 5.49 10.03 -13.07
CA PRO A 103 6.75 10.55 -12.53
C PRO A 103 6.72 12.05 -12.24
N SER A 104 5.75 12.81 -12.78
CA SER A 104 5.59 14.23 -12.48
C SER A 104 4.98 14.48 -11.09
N ARG A 105 4.25 13.49 -10.55
CA ARG A 105 3.52 13.61 -9.28
C ARG A 105 4.26 13.00 -8.10
N ALA A 106 5.00 11.92 -8.32
CA ALA A 106 5.74 11.25 -7.26
C ALA A 106 6.92 10.44 -7.80
N SER A 107 7.95 10.26 -6.97
CA SER A 107 9.02 9.30 -7.28
C SER A 107 8.48 7.86 -7.27
N ALA A 108 9.11 6.97 -8.05
CA ALA A 108 8.78 5.54 -8.07
C ALA A 108 8.79 4.93 -6.66
N SER A 109 9.81 5.23 -5.86
CA SER A 109 9.90 4.78 -4.46
C SER A 109 8.70 5.25 -3.64
N THR A 110 8.35 6.54 -3.71
CA THR A 110 7.20 7.10 -2.99
C THR A 110 5.89 6.39 -3.38
N TRP A 111 5.69 6.15 -4.67
CA TRP A 111 4.51 5.46 -5.17
C TRP A 111 4.43 4.00 -4.67
N ILE A 112 5.54 3.26 -4.74
CA ILE A 112 5.62 1.87 -4.24
C ILE A 112 5.34 1.81 -2.73
N PHE A 113 5.95 2.69 -1.93
CA PHE A 113 5.70 2.72 -0.48
C PHE A 113 4.28 3.19 -0.12
N THR A 114 3.64 4.01 -0.98
CA THR A 114 2.22 4.34 -0.83
C THR A 114 1.35 3.11 -1.01
N ILE A 115 1.63 2.27 -2.00
CA ILE A 115 0.94 0.98 -2.19
C ILE A 115 1.16 0.08 -0.97
N ALA A 116 2.40 -0.02 -0.47
CA ALA A 116 2.71 -0.83 0.71
C ALA A 116 1.94 -0.38 1.97
N ARG A 117 1.86 0.93 2.21
CA ARG A 117 1.07 1.48 3.31
C ARG A 117 -0.40 1.12 3.20
N ASN A 118 -0.98 1.25 2.00
CA ASN A 118 -2.38 0.93 1.76
C ASN A 118 -2.65 -0.57 2.01
N LYS A 119 -1.78 -1.46 1.50
CA LYS A 119 -1.89 -2.90 1.70
C LYS A 119 -1.79 -3.31 3.17
N LYS A 120 -0.90 -2.68 3.94
CA LYS A 120 -0.83 -2.88 5.39
C LYS A 120 -2.15 -2.51 6.09
N ILE A 121 -2.73 -1.36 5.73
CA ILE A 121 -4.01 -0.92 6.32
C ILE A 121 -5.11 -1.94 6.00
N ASP A 122 -5.15 -2.44 4.76
CA ASP A 122 -6.13 -3.45 4.34
C ASP A 122 -5.95 -4.77 5.10
N ALA A 123 -4.70 -5.20 5.35
CA ALA A 123 -4.41 -6.40 6.14
C ALA A 123 -4.90 -6.27 7.60
N ILE A 124 -4.63 -5.13 8.25
CA ILE A 124 -5.10 -4.86 9.62
C ILE A 124 -6.63 -4.83 9.68
N ARG A 125 -7.29 -4.23 8.68
CA ARG A 125 -8.76 -4.20 8.60
C ARG A 125 -9.37 -5.60 8.46
N LYS A 126 -8.71 -6.49 7.72
CA LYS A 126 -9.15 -7.89 7.57
C LYS A 126 -9.03 -8.66 8.88
N GLN A 127 -7.95 -8.44 9.63
CA GLN A 127 -7.73 -9.10 10.93
C GLN A 127 -8.75 -8.66 11.99
N ASN A 128 -9.23 -7.42 11.92
CA ASN A 128 -10.22 -6.88 12.88
C ASN A 128 -11.67 -7.19 12.51
N ARG A 129 -11.95 -7.95 11.43
CA ARG A 129 -13.32 -8.35 11.10
C ARG A 129 -13.71 -9.55 11.98
N PRO A 130 -14.78 -9.46 12.80
CA PRO A 130 -15.26 -10.61 13.56
C PRO A 130 -15.73 -11.72 12.61
N GLU A 131 -15.40 -12.96 12.94
CA GLU A 131 -15.85 -14.14 12.19
C GLU A 131 -17.39 -14.27 12.30
N PRO A 132 -18.10 -14.72 11.25
CA PRO A 132 -19.56 -14.79 11.22
C PRO A 132 -20.17 -15.60 12.38
N GLU A 133 -19.43 -16.59 12.88
CA GLU A 133 -19.85 -17.47 13.97
C GLU A 133 -19.94 -16.76 15.33
N GLN A 134 -19.25 -15.62 15.50
CA GLN A 134 -19.37 -14.79 16.72
C GLN A 134 -20.61 -13.88 16.73
N LEU A 135 -21.31 -13.77 15.60
CA LEU A 135 -22.46 -12.86 15.46
C LEU A 135 -23.78 -13.49 15.96
N TYR A 136 -23.82 -14.81 16.11
CA TYR A 136 -24.97 -15.54 16.61
C TYR A 136 -24.59 -16.26 17.90
N PRO A 137 -24.85 -15.67 19.08
CA PRO A 137 -24.86 -16.45 20.31
C PRO A 137 -25.85 -17.61 20.10
N GLU A 138 -25.46 -18.83 20.43
CA GLU A 138 -26.42 -19.94 20.56
C GLU A 138 -27.52 -19.46 21.51
N GLN A 139 -28.72 -19.22 20.97
CA GLN A 139 -29.86 -18.88 21.79
C GLN A 139 -30.32 -20.19 22.45
N ASP A 140 -30.11 -20.31 23.76
CA ASP A 140 -30.74 -21.36 24.55
C ASP A 140 -32.25 -21.21 24.38
N TYR A 141 -32.85 -22.11 23.60
CA TYR A 141 -34.29 -22.22 23.44
C TYR A 141 -34.86 -22.75 24.75
N GLU A 142 -35.33 -21.86 25.62
CA GLU A 142 -36.25 -22.25 26.70
C GLU A 142 -37.64 -22.43 26.08
N PRO A 143 -38.20 -23.64 25.99
CA PRO A 143 -39.58 -23.80 25.59
C PRO A 143 -40.46 -23.14 26.67
N ASP A 144 -41.17 -22.08 26.27
CA ASP A 144 -42.19 -21.46 27.10
C ASP A 144 -43.14 -22.55 27.62
N GLN A 145 -43.22 -22.71 28.94
CA GLN A 145 -44.19 -23.61 29.56
C GLN A 145 -45.59 -23.08 29.20
N GLU A 146 -46.27 -23.76 28.27
CA GLU A 146 -47.66 -23.50 27.94
C GLU A 146 -48.47 -23.47 29.24
N ALA A 147 -48.96 -22.28 29.58
CA ALA A 147 -49.89 -22.11 30.68
C ALA A 147 -51.10 -23.00 30.42
N VAL A 148 -51.24 -24.04 31.25
CA VAL A 148 -52.44 -24.84 31.36
C VAL A 148 -53.59 -23.89 31.68
N VAL A 149 -54.39 -23.55 30.68
CA VAL A 149 -55.66 -22.86 30.86
C VAL A 149 -56.68 -23.89 31.31
N GLU A 150 -57.07 -23.75 32.57
CA GLU A 150 -58.12 -24.52 33.27
C GLU A 150 -59.52 -24.27 32.70
#